data_AF-E1YBI0-F1
#
_entry.id   AF-E1YBI0-F1
#
_cell.length_a   1.000
_cell.length_b   1.000
_cell.length_c   1.000
_cell.angle_alpha   90.00
_cell.angle_beta   90.00
_cell.angle_gamma   90.00
#
_symmetry.space_group_name_H-M   'P 1'
#
loop_
_entity.id
_entity.type
_entity.pdbx_description
1 polymer ?
#
loop_
_entity_poly.entity_id
_entity_poly.type
_entity_poly.pdbx_seq_one_letter_code
_entity_poly.pdbx_strand_id
1 'polypeptide(L)'
;MTNSEVFGIIKFFKDDEYLSQLCGGKLFCNTPEFYRLHNEIGISDRSEGCTWSFRQSRGDTGAKIVVGGHSIGTLANITFRSTGMKDGWLHCWTTLVMPQDEAELEILVNDIKRIRSEFGLNYAYIPPANINPFIEYIKTLTTHEVSAGNITYSEKQREWSPICKSTSYQYQREFRILIGECQELSTEPLIIQNLKDFDDFIMKNISIEISSIDGEWIWFGINGTRDIVHNKKRTEITVI
;
A
#
# COMPACT_ATOMS: atom_id res chain seq x y z
N MET A 1 14.70 13.97 16.86
CA MET A 1 13.71 13.22 16.06
C MET A 1 12.46 13.17 16.91
N THR A 2 11.47 13.99 16.59
CA THR A 2 10.13 13.90 17.18
C THR A 2 9.54 12.55 16.75
N ASN A 3 9.16 11.74 17.73
CA ASN A 3 8.66 10.39 17.49
C ASN A 3 7.18 10.51 17.08
N SER A 4 6.91 10.66 15.78
CA SER A 4 5.53 10.82 15.31
C SER A 4 4.71 9.57 15.63
N GLU A 5 3.57 9.76 16.29
CA GLU A 5 2.74 8.67 16.79
C GLU A 5 1.94 8.03 15.66
N VAL A 6 2.07 6.71 15.46
CA VAL A 6 1.25 5.95 14.52
C VAL A 6 -0.09 5.65 15.18
N PHE A 7 -1.18 6.10 14.57
CA PHE A 7 -2.53 5.83 15.07
C PHE A 7 -3.26 4.74 14.29
N GLY A 8 -2.62 4.07 13.33
CA GLY A 8 -3.08 2.81 12.75
C GLY A 8 -2.57 2.56 11.34
N ILE A 9 -3.03 1.48 10.72
CA ILE A 9 -2.87 1.23 9.28
C ILE A 9 -4.24 1.03 8.64
N ILE A 10 -4.40 1.50 7.41
CA ILE A 10 -5.66 1.48 6.66
C ILE A 10 -5.43 0.95 5.24
N LYS A 11 -6.38 0.20 4.70
CA LYS A 11 -6.35 -0.29 3.32
C LYS A 11 -7.68 -0.04 2.65
N PHE A 12 -7.65 0.64 1.51
CA PHE A 12 -8.85 1.00 0.74
C PHE A 12 -9.13 -0.01 -0.38
N PHE A 13 -10.42 -0.15 -0.71
CA PHE A 13 -10.94 -1.12 -1.67
C PHE A 13 -11.99 -0.48 -2.59
N LYS A 14 -11.83 -0.68 -3.91
CA LYS A 14 -12.81 -0.28 -4.92
C LYS A 14 -14.03 -1.19 -4.87
N ASP A 15 -13.76 -2.47 -4.65
CA ASP A 15 -14.75 -3.53 -4.59
C ASP A 15 -14.96 -3.95 -3.13
N ASP A 16 -16.20 -3.85 -2.64
CA ASP A 16 -16.55 -4.32 -1.29
C ASP A 16 -16.41 -5.84 -1.15
N GLU A 17 -16.39 -6.59 -2.26
CA GLU A 17 -16.12 -8.02 -2.24
C GLU A 17 -14.72 -8.30 -1.69
N TYR A 18 -13.68 -7.61 -2.16
CA TYR A 18 -12.31 -7.81 -1.66
C TYR A 18 -12.14 -7.37 -0.20
N LEU A 19 -12.84 -6.32 0.23
CA LEU A 19 -12.87 -5.95 1.64
C LEU A 19 -13.54 -7.04 2.49
N SER A 20 -14.68 -7.55 2.03
CA SER A 20 -15.41 -8.62 2.73
C SER A 20 -14.61 -9.92 2.77
N GLN A 21 -13.88 -10.24 1.71
CA GLN A 21 -12.95 -11.38 1.68
C GLN A 21 -11.80 -11.18 2.66
N LEU A 22 -11.21 -9.98 2.73
CA LEU A 22 -10.17 -9.69 3.73
C LEU A 22 -10.71 -9.88 5.14
N CYS A 23 -11.80 -9.21 5.51
CA CYS A 23 -12.41 -9.37 6.84
C CYS A 23 -12.78 -10.83 7.11
N GLY A 24 -13.29 -11.55 6.10
CA GLY A 24 -13.59 -12.98 6.16
C GLY A 24 -12.38 -13.92 6.15
N GLY A 25 -11.16 -13.44 6.39
CA GLY A 25 -9.98 -14.29 6.61
C GLY A 25 -9.10 -14.52 5.38
N LYS A 26 -9.33 -13.83 4.26
CA LYS A 26 -8.59 -14.07 3.00
C LYS A 26 -7.66 -12.92 2.63
N LEU A 27 -6.34 -13.13 2.75
CA LEU A 27 -5.32 -12.19 2.26
C LEU A 27 -4.91 -12.53 0.83
N PHE A 28 -5.07 -11.57 -0.07
CA PHE A 28 -4.44 -11.58 -1.39
C PHE A 28 -3.11 -10.83 -1.32
N CYS A 29 -2.04 -11.52 -1.69
CA CYS A 29 -0.69 -10.99 -1.70
C CYS A 29 -0.19 -11.01 -3.15
N ASN A 30 -0.17 -9.86 -3.80
CA ASN A 30 0.15 -9.75 -5.22
C ASN A 30 1.66 -9.74 -5.46
N THR A 31 2.09 -10.16 -6.63
CA THR A 31 3.51 -10.09 -7.00
C THR A 31 3.91 -8.69 -7.45
N PRO A 32 5.20 -8.32 -7.39
CA PRO A 32 5.70 -7.09 -8.02
C PRO A 32 5.37 -7.02 -9.52
N GLU A 33 5.41 -8.15 -10.23
CA GLU A 33 5.06 -8.20 -11.65
C GLU A 33 3.60 -7.80 -11.94
N PHE A 34 2.66 -8.18 -11.06
CA PHE A 34 1.27 -7.71 -11.16
C PHE A 34 1.22 -6.18 -11.23
N TYR A 35 1.90 -5.48 -10.30
CA TYR A 35 1.95 -4.01 -10.27
C TYR A 35 2.73 -3.41 -11.45
N ARG A 36 3.79 -4.07 -11.89
CA ARG A 36 4.59 -3.65 -13.07
C ARG A 36 3.79 -3.68 -14.36
N LEU A 37 2.86 -4.61 -14.51
CA LEU A 37 2.02 -4.76 -15.70
C LEU A 37 0.68 -4.02 -15.58
N HIS A 38 0.30 -3.59 -14.38
CA HIS A 38 -0.93 -2.86 -14.15
C HIS A 38 -0.92 -1.49 -14.82
N ASN A 39 -2.09 -0.96 -15.17
CA ASN A 39 -2.24 0.34 -15.86
C ASN A 39 -3.01 1.39 -15.06
N GLU A 40 -3.69 1.00 -13.98
CA GLU A 40 -4.43 1.95 -13.16
C GLU A 40 -3.48 2.80 -12.30
N ILE A 41 -3.80 4.09 -12.20
CA ILE A 41 -3.12 5.06 -11.34
C ILE A 41 -3.23 4.59 -9.87
N GLY A 42 -2.14 4.74 -9.12
CA GLY A 42 -2.05 4.30 -7.72
C GLY A 42 -1.64 2.84 -7.55
N ILE A 43 -2.10 1.95 -8.43
CA ILE A 43 -1.76 0.52 -8.41
C ILE A 43 -0.52 0.24 -9.27
N SER A 44 -0.44 0.82 -10.46
CA SER A 44 0.67 0.63 -11.38
C SER A 44 1.96 1.19 -10.80
N ASP A 45 3.00 0.35 -10.74
CA ASP A 45 4.38 0.79 -10.55
C ASP A 45 5.28 -0.05 -11.46
N ARG A 46 5.68 0.55 -12.58
CA ARG A 46 6.55 -0.09 -13.59
C ARG A 46 7.90 -0.52 -13.01
N SER A 47 8.32 0.02 -11.89
CA SER A 47 9.56 -0.36 -11.21
C SER A 47 9.30 -1.03 -9.86
N GLU A 48 8.08 -1.55 -9.59
CA GLU A 48 7.76 -2.19 -8.31
C GLU A 48 8.84 -3.22 -7.94
N GLY A 49 9.38 -3.10 -6.72
CA GLY A 49 10.43 -3.99 -6.21
C GLY A 49 11.79 -3.95 -6.92
N CYS A 50 12.02 -3.08 -7.91
CA CYS A 50 13.24 -3.09 -8.72
C CYS A 50 13.73 -1.69 -9.09
N THR A 51 14.97 -1.61 -9.58
CA THR A 51 15.53 -0.35 -10.07
C THR A 51 14.89 0.02 -11.41
N TRP A 52 14.75 -0.95 -12.29
CA TRP A 52 14.22 -0.73 -13.62
C TRP A 52 13.62 -2.02 -14.17
N SER A 53 12.51 -1.92 -14.88
CA SER A 53 11.95 -3.04 -15.61
C SER A 53 11.57 -2.64 -17.04
N PHE A 54 11.71 -3.61 -17.93
CA PHE A 54 11.28 -3.52 -19.31
C PHE A 54 10.39 -4.72 -19.65
N ARG A 55 9.27 -4.46 -20.32
CA ARG A 55 8.37 -5.48 -20.84
C ARG A 55 7.96 -5.10 -22.25
N GLN A 56 8.21 -5.98 -23.21
CA GLN A 56 7.75 -5.81 -24.58
C GLN A 56 6.22 -5.69 -24.65
N SER A 57 5.50 -6.44 -23.80
CA SER A 57 4.03 -6.42 -23.72
C SER A 57 3.45 -5.07 -23.31
N ARG A 58 4.22 -4.21 -22.62
CA ARG A 58 3.81 -2.84 -22.27
C ARG A 58 4.06 -1.82 -23.39
N GLY A 59 4.71 -2.24 -24.48
CA GLY A 59 5.18 -1.33 -25.53
C GLY A 59 6.33 -0.42 -25.07
N ASP A 60 7.08 -0.83 -24.04
CA ASP A 60 8.24 -0.08 -23.58
C ASP A 60 9.29 0.04 -24.70
N THR A 61 9.99 1.17 -24.76
CA THR A 61 11.12 1.32 -25.67
C THR A 61 12.23 0.36 -25.27
N GLY A 62 12.56 -0.58 -26.17
CA GLY A 62 13.36 -1.78 -25.93
C GLY A 62 14.72 -1.56 -25.26
N ALA A 63 15.17 -2.59 -24.54
CA ALA A 63 16.58 -2.73 -24.20
C ALA A 63 17.33 -3.54 -25.26
N LYS A 64 18.60 -3.19 -25.47
CA LYS A 64 19.53 -3.96 -26.30
C LYS A 64 20.68 -4.48 -25.45
N ILE A 65 21.05 -5.74 -25.67
CA ILE A 65 22.33 -6.28 -25.19
C ILE A 65 23.35 -6.09 -26.29
N VAL A 66 24.48 -5.47 -25.95
CA VAL A 66 25.62 -5.29 -26.86
C VAL A 66 26.82 -6.00 -26.27
N VAL A 67 27.38 -6.97 -27.01
CA VAL A 67 28.60 -7.70 -26.62
C VAL A 67 29.63 -7.54 -27.73
N GLY A 68 30.80 -6.98 -27.42
CA GLY A 68 31.84 -6.72 -28.41
C GLY A 68 31.40 -5.78 -29.55
N GLY A 69 30.45 -4.87 -29.29
CA GLY A 69 29.88 -3.97 -30.30
C GLY A 69 28.73 -4.57 -31.14
N HIS A 70 28.40 -5.85 -30.96
CA HIS A 70 27.32 -6.51 -31.68
C HIS A 70 26.05 -6.60 -30.82
N SER A 71 24.90 -6.23 -31.41
CA SER A 71 23.60 -6.37 -30.76
C SER A 71 23.16 -7.83 -30.74
N ILE A 72 22.91 -8.40 -29.56
CA ILE A 72 22.43 -9.77 -29.40
C ILE A 72 20.91 -9.74 -29.25
N GLY A 73 20.20 -9.88 -30.37
CA GLY A 73 18.75 -10.10 -30.43
C GLY A 73 17.88 -9.02 -29.78
N THR A 74 16.59 -9.32 -29.70
CA THR A 74 15.58 -8.51 -29.01
C THR A 74 15.21 -9.16 -27.70
N LEU A 75 15.20 -8.38 -26.62
CA LEU A 75 14.79 -8.86 -25.31
C LEU A 75 13.28 -8.74 -25.19
N ALA A 76 12.65 -9.75 -24.60
CA ALA A 76 11.21 -9.69 -24.31
C ALA A 76 10.96 -8.97 -22.98
N ASN A 77 11.73 -9.31 -21.94
CA ASN A 77 11.56 -8.79 -20.59
C ASN A 77 12.92 -8.63 -19.89
N ILE A 78 13.06 -7.60 -19.07
CA ILE A 78 14.22 -7.40 -18.18
C ILE A 78 13.73 -6.85 -16.85
N THR A 79 14.27 -7.37 -15.75
CA THR A 79 14.22 -6.69 -14.46
C THR A 79 15.64 -6.48 -13.98
N PHE A 80 15.97 -5.23 -13.66
CA PHE A 80 17.27 -4.86 -13.11
C PHE A 80 17.10 -4.48 -11.64
N ARG A 81 17.96 -5.06 -10.80
CA ARG A 81 17.97 -4.83 -9.35
C ARG A 81 19.34 -4.34 -8.95
N SER A 82 19.39 -3.21 -8.27
CA SER A 82 20.61 -2.73 -7.60
C SER A 82 20.86 -3.50 -6.30
N THR A 83 19.80 -3.97 -5.65
CA THR A 83 19.85 -4.77 -4.43
C THR A 83 19.78 -6.26 -4.74
N GLY A 84 20.42 -7.11 -3.93
CA GLY A 84 20.27 -8.57 -4.02
C GLY A 84 18.89 -9.09 -3.57
N MET A 85 17.98 -8.21 -3.13
CA MET A 85 16.62 -8.57 -2.72
C MET A 85 15.80 -9.05 -3.91
N LYS A 86 15.24 -10.24 -3.81
CA LYS A 86 14.30 -10.80 -4.78
C LYS A 86 12.88 -10.29 -4.53
N ASP A 87 12.03 -10.49 -5.53
CA ASP A 87 10.60 -10.22 -5.39
C ASP A 87 9.96 -11.20 -4.40
N GLY A 88 9.11 -10.68 -3.52
CA GLY A 88 8.21 -11.45 -2.65
C GLY A 88 6.76 -11.03 -2.89
N TRP A 89 5.81 -11.84 -2.43
CA TRP A 89 4.40 -11.45 -2.49
C TRP A 89 4.15 -10.29 -1.52
N LEU A 90 3.39 -9.29 -2.00
CA LEU A 90 3.15 -8.02 -1.32
C LEU A 90 1.70 -7.91 -0.89
N HIS A 91 1.49 -7.60 0.39
CA HIS A 91 0.19 -7.16 0.88
C HIS A 91 0.36 -5.79 1.57
N CYS A 92 -0.20 -4.76 0.94
CA CYS A 92 0.14 -3.37 1.22
C CYS A 92 -1.00 -2.61 1.91
N TRP A 93 -0.63 -1.77 2.88
CA TRP A 93 -1.47 -0.88 3.68
C TRP A 93 -0.91 0.54 3.65
N THR A 94 -1.70 1.51 4.09
CA THR A 94 -1.28 2.90 4.33
C THR A 94 -1.13 3.13 5.83
N THR A 95 0.02 3.64 6.27
CA THR A 95 0.25 4.04 7.66
C THR A 95 -0.33 5.42 7.95
N LEU A 96 -1.08 5.50 9.04
CA LEU A 96 -1.66 6.72 9.56
C LEU A 96 -0.81 7.24 10.72
N VAL A 97 -0.26 8.45 10.55
CA VAL A 97 0.65 9.10 11.51
C VAL A 97 0.00 10.40 11.97
N MET A 98 0.03 10.64 13.28
CA MET A 98 -0.55 11.82 13.90
C MET A 98 0.18 13.08 13.40
N PRO A 99 -0.52 14.03 12.74
CA PRO A 99 0.11 15.25 12.27
C PRO A 99 0.56 16.10 13.45
N GLN A 100 1.75 16.68 13.34
CA GLN A 100 2.35 17.52 14.39
C GLN A 100 1.97 19.00 14.24
N ASP A 101 1.53 19.40 13.05
CA ASP A 101 1.10 20.76 12.74
C ASP A 101 0.03 20.78 11.62
N GLU A 102 -0.45 21.98 11.29
CA GLU A 102 -1.48 22.20 10.27
C GLU A 102 -1.02 21.77 8.86
N ALA A 103 0.27 21.92 8.53
CA ALA A 103 0.79 21.53 7.23
C ALA A 103 0.82 20.00 7.07
N GLU A 104 1.27 19.28 8.10
CA GLU A 104 1.22 17.81 8.13
C GLU A 104 -0.22 17.28 8.08
N LEU A 105 -1.16 17.97 8.74
CA LEU A 105 -2.59 17.65 8.68
C LEU A 105 -3.14 17.83 7.26
N GLU A 106 -2.83 18.94 6.59
CA GLU A 106 -3.26 19.20 5.22
C GLU A 106 -2.70 18.15 4.25
N ILE A 107 -1.43 17.76 4.41
CA ILE A 107 -0.81 16.67 3.63
C ILE A 107 -1.56 15.36 3.87
N LEU A 108 -1.82 14.98 5.13
CA LEU A 108 -2.58 13.76 5.44
C LEU A 108 -3.97 13.77 4.78
N VAL A 109 -4.69 14.89 4.85
CA VAL A 109 -6.01 15.03 4.21
C VAL A 109 -5.91 14.84 2.69
N ASN A 110 -4.93 15.48 2.04
CA ASN A 110 -4.75 15.41 0.59
C ASN A 110 -4.29 14.01 0.13
N ASP A 111 -3.39 13.38 0.88
CA ASP A 111 -2.94 12.00 0.66
C ASP A 111 -4.13 11.04 0.68
N ILE A 112 -4.96 11.10 1.74
CA ILE A 112 -6.12 10.21 1.86
C ILE A 112 -7.19 10.51 0.80
N LYS A 113 -7.42 11.78 0.43
CA LYS A 113 -8.33 12.11 -0.69
C LYS A 113 -7.88 11.44 -1.97
N ARG A 114 -6.59 11.52 -2.27
CA ARG A 114 -6.00 10.88 -3.45
C ARG A 114 -6.13 9.36 -3.38
N ILE A 115 -5.75 8.75 -2.26
CA ILE A 115 -5.86 7.30 -2.05
C ILE A 115 -7.33 6.86 -2.24
N ARG A 116 -8.31 7.55 -1.68
CA ARG A 116 -9.73 7.21 -1.87
C ARG A 116 -10.17 7.31 -3.32
N SER A 117 -9.68 8.29 -4.07
CA SER A 117 -9.97 8.42 -5.50
C SER A 117 -9.36 7.29 -6.34
N GLU A 118 -8.20 6.77 -5.93
CA GLU A 118 -7.46 5.74 -6.65
C GLU A 118 -7.85 4.32 -6.25
N PHE A 119 -8.23 4.10 -4.98
CA PHE A 119 -8.43 2.78 -4.38
C PHE A 119 -9.84 2.54 -3.84
N GLY A 120 -10.74 3.53 -3.86
CA GLY A 120 -12.13 3.38 -3.42
C GLY A 120 -12.42 3.92 -2.02
N LEU A 121 -13.70 3.93 -1.65
CA LEU A 121 -14.18 4.54 -0.41
C LEU A 121 -14.28 3.56 0.76
N ASN A 122 -14.40 2.26 0.47
CA ASN A 122 -14.46 1.21 1.47
C ASN A 122 -13.06 0.91 1.99
N TYR A 123 -12.93 0.58 3.28
CA TYR A 123 -11.63 0.29 3.88
C TYR A 123 -11.68 -0.69 5.04
N ALA A 124 -10.54 -1.33 5.24
CA ALA A 124 -10.16 -2.03 6.46
C ALA A 124 -9.21 -1.16 7.27
N TYR A 125 -9.35 -1.19 8.58
CA TYR A 125 -8.48 -0.48 9.52
C TYR A 125 -7.95 -1.42 10.60
N ILE A 126 -6.67 -1.31 10.94
CA ILE A 126 -6.04 -2.03 12.04
C ILE A 126 -5.51 -0.99 13.04
N PRO A 127 -5.99 -1.00 14.30
CA PRO A 127 -5.48 -0.10 15.32
C PRO A 127 -4.03 -0.46 15.70
N PRO A 128 -3.23 0.50 16.21
CA PRO A 128 -1.80 0.29 16.49
C PRO A 128 -1.50 -0.95 17.34
N ALA A 129 -2.32 -1.19 18.37
CA ALA A 129 -2.18 -2.33 19.27
C ALA A 129 -2.34 -3.68 18.57
N ASN A 130 -3.04 -3.73 17.43
CA ASN A 130 -3.32 -4.97 16.69
C ASN A 130 -2.39 -5.19 15.51
N ILE A 131 -1.54 -4.22 15.12
CA ILE A 131 -0.64 -4.37 13.97
C ILE A 131 0.30 -5.56 14.17
N ASN A 132 1.11 -5.55 15.23
CA ASN A 132 2.05 -6.65 15.49
C ASN A 132 1.34 -7.99 15.73
N PRO A 133 0.28 -8.07 16.57
CA PRO A 133 -0.51 -9.30 16.70
C PRO A 133 -1.02 -9.86 15.37
N PHE A 134 -1.49 -9.00 14.46
CA PHE A 134 -1.96 -9.42 13.14
C PHE A 134 -0.81 -10.00 12.29
N ILE A 135 0.36 -9.36 12.27
CA ILE A 135 1.54 -9.87 11.56
C ILE A 135 2.01 -11.21 12.13
N GLU A 136 2.10 -11.34 13.45
CA GLU A 136 2.45 -12.60 14.11
C GLU A 136 1.42 -13.68 13.82
N TYR A 137 0.15 -13.33 13.73
CA TYR A 137 -0.89 -14.27 13.35
C TYR A 137 -0.75 -14.75 11.90
N ILE A 138 -0.51 -13.84 10.94
CA ILE A 138 -0.25 -14.21 9.54
C ILE A 138 0.92 -15.19 9.41
N LYS A 139 1.99 -15.02 10.20
CA LYS A 139 3.13 -15.96 10.23
C LYS A 139 2.72 -17.39 10.57
N THR A 140 1.65 -17.57 11.34
CA THR A 140 1.13 -18.91 11.67
C THR A 140 0.33 -19.56 10.54
N LEU A 141 -0.14 -18.77 9.57
CA LEU A 141 -1.03 -19.22 8.49
C LEU A 141 -0.28 -19.60 7.20
N THR A 142 1.05 -19.45 7.18
CA THR A 142 1.86 -19.71 5.99
C THR A 142 3.19 -20.35 6.36
N THR A 143 3.76 -21.11 5.44
CA THR A 143 5.11 -21.68 5.58
C THR A 143 6.20 -20.75 5.03
N HIS A 144 5.81 -19.66 4.37
CA HIS A 144 6.72 -18.65 3.85
C HIS A 144 7.19 -17.73 4.96
N GLU A 145 8.42 -17.21 4.82
CA GLU A 145 8.90 -16.14 5.69
C GLU A 145 8.01 -14.89 5.52
N VAL A 146 7.66 -14.25 6.63
CA VAL A 146 6.87 -13.02 6.64
C VAL A 146 7.65 -11.92 7.33
N SER A 147 7.84 -10.81 6.64
CA SER A 147 8.37 -9.56 7.20
C SER A 147 7.38 -8.43 6.96
N ALA A 148 7.40 -7.42 7.82
CA ALA A 148 6.50 -6.28 7.66
C ALA A 148 7.13 -4.98 8.13
N GLY A 149 6.77 -3.87 7.48
CA GLY A 149 7.28 -2.55 7.85
C GLY A 149 6.88 -1.44 6.88
N ASN A 150 7.10 -0.20 7.31
CA ASN A 150 7.00 0.96 6.43
C ASN A 150 8.09 0.92 5.37
N ILE A 151 7.75 1.23 4.13
CA ILE A 151 8.75 1.41 3.09
C ILE A 151 9.37 2.81 3.16
N THR A 152 10.51 2.93 2.49
CA THR A 152 11.18 4.21 2.26
C THR A 152 10.88 4.73 0.86
N TYR A 153 11.21 6.00 0.63
CA TYR A 153 11.02 6.66 -0.64
C TYR A 153 12.29 7.38 -1.07
N SER A 154 12.63 7.31 -2.35
CA SER A 154 13.80 7.96 -2.90
C SER A 154 13.56 8.46 -4.32
N GLU A 155 14.12 9.62 -4.66
CA GLU A 155 14.19 10.11 -6.04
C GLU A 155 15.23 9.36 -6.87
N LYS A 156 16.17 8.65 -6.22
CA LYS A 156 17.26 7.95 -6.89
C LYS A 156 16.82 6.54 -7.23
N GLN A 157 16.58 6.31 -8.52
CA GLN A 157 16.15 5.02 -9.05
C GLN A 157 16.99 3.82 -8.59
N ARG A 158 18.31 3.97 -8.43
CA ARG A 158 19.22 2.92 -7.94
C ARG A 158 18.96 2.47 -6.49
N GLU A 159 18.18 3.23 -5.73
CA GLU A 159 17.82 2.89 -4.34
C GLU A 159 16.49 2.14 -4.28
N TRP A 160 15.74 2.05 -5.39
CA TRP A 160 14.46 1.36 -5.44
C TRP A 160 14.61 -0.16 -5.33
N SER A 161 13.76 -0.75 -4.52
CA SER A 161 13.81 -2.16 -4.09
C SER A 161 12.43 -2.58 -3.53
N PRO A 162 12.23 -3.83 -3.09
CA PRO A 162 10.97 -4.24 -2.45
C PRO A 162 10.58 -3.45 -1.19
N ILE A 163 11.50 -2.65 -0.62
CA ILE A 163 11.28 -1.82 0.58
C ILE A 163 11.55 -0.32 0.33
N CYS A 164 11.76 0.08 -0.93
CA CYS A 164 12.01 1.48 -1.30
C CYS A 164 11.37 1.81 -2.65
N LYS A 165 10.52 2.83 -2.69
CA LYS A 165 9.80 3.29 -3.89
C LYS A 165 10.26 4.66 -4.37
N SER A 166 9.83 5.02 -5.58
CA SER A 166 9.86 6.41 -6.05
C SER A 166 9.09 7.34 -5.09
N THR A 167 9.61 8.54 -4.85
CA THR A 167 8.91 9.60 -4.09
C THR A 167 7.56 9.98 -4.71
N SER A 168 7.33 9.68 -5.99
CA SER A 168 6.01 9.86 -6.63
C SER A 168 4.88 9.07 -5.95
N TYR A 169 5.21 8.02 -5.19
CA TYR A 169 4.26 7.20 -4.43
C TYR A 169 4.25 7.50 -2.92
N GLN A 170 4.96 8.54 -2.47
CA GLN A 170 5.11 8.84 -1.04
C GLN A 170 3.78 9.12 -0.33
N TYR A 171 2.80 9.68 -1.06
CA TYR A 171 1.45 9.92 -0.56
C TYR A 171 0.75 8.64 -0.05
N GLN A 172 1.18 7.45 -0.50
CA GLN A 172 0.60 6.17 -0.08
C GLN A 172 1.01 5.75 1.34
N ARG A 173 2.14 6.27 1.86
CA ARG A 173 2.69 5.97 3.20
C ARG A 173 2.71 4.47 3.49
N GLU A 174 3.24 3.70 2.55
CA GLU A 174 2.98 2.28 2.42
C GLU A 174 3.66 1.47 3.54
N PHE A 175 2.86 0.67 4.23
CA PHE A 175 3.28 -0.42 5.08
C PHE A 175 3.10 -1.73 4.32
N ARG A 176 4.18 -2.47 4.15
CA ARG A 176 4.19 -3.75 3.42
C ARG A 176 4.23 -4.91 4.38
N ILE A 177 3.44 -5.93 4.08
CA ILE A 177 3.68 -7.30 4.49
C ILE A 177 4.30 -8.02 3.29
N LEU A 178 5.56 -8.41 3.44
CA LEU A 178 6.37 -9.12 2.46
C LEU A 178 6.37 -10.61 2.81
N ILE A 179 5.96 -11.46 1.88
CA ILE A 179 5.84 -12.90 2.10
C ILE A 179 6.72 -13.63 1.08
N GLY A 180 7.70 -14.39 1.58
CA GLY A 180 8.56 -15.28 0.82
C GLY A 180 9.25 -14.66 -0.40
N GLU A 181 9.63 -15.53 -1.33
CA GLU A 181 10.12 -15.17 -2.66
C GLU A 181 9.15 -15.69 -3.72
N CYS A 182 8.84 -14.87 -4.72
CA CYS A 182 7.99 -15.23 -5.85
C CYS A 182 8.80 -15.26 -7.15
N GLN A 183 8.25 -15.94 -8.17
CA GLN A 183 8.90 -15.98 -9.48
C GLN A 183 8.82 -14.61 -10.17
N GLU A 184 9.93 -14.18 -10.75
CA GLU A 184 10.17 -12.84 -11.33
C GLU A 184 9.07 -12.32 -12.27
N LEU A 185 8.46 -13.21 -13.06
CA LEU A 185 7.44 -12.87 -14.06
C LEU A 185 6.05 -13.42 -13.70
N SER A 186 5.88 -13.98 -12.50
CA SER A 186 4.57 -14.49 -12.08
C SER A 186 3.65 -13.34 -11.74
N THR A 187 2.42 -13.37 -12.24
CA THR A 187 1.33 -12.45 -11.85
C THR A 187 0.36 -13.07 -10.86
N GLU A 188 0.55 -14.34 -10.50
CA GLU A 188 -0.37 -15.09 -9.64
C GLU A 188 -0.21 -14.68 -8.17
N PRO A 189 -1.30 -14.24 -7.51
CA PRO A 189 -1.24 -13.86 -6.11
C PRO A 189 -1.05 -15.09 -5.23
N LEU A 190 -0.31 -14.92 -4.13
CA LEU A 190 -0.37 -15.84 -3.02
C LEU A 190 -1.62 -15.53 -2.20
N ILE A 191 -2.45 -16.54 -1.99
CA ILE A 191 -3.65 -16.44 -1.16
C ILE A 191 -3.36 -17.12 0.18
N ILE A 192 -3.39 -16.34 1.26
CA ILE A 192 -3.36 -16.85 2.63
C ILE A 192 -4.79 -16.88 3.14
N GLN A 193 -5.25 -18.05 3.57
CA GLN A 193 -6.62 -18.26 4.05
C GLN A 193 -6.60 -18.64 5.53
N ASN A 194 -7.28 -17.84 6.35
CA ASN A 194 -7.71 -18.21 7.68
C ASN A 194 -9.07 -18.92 7.61
N LEU A 195 -9.28 -19.94 8.43
CA LEU A 195 -10.58 -20.60 8.57
C LEU A 195 -11.57 -19.78 9.41
N LYS A 196 -11.06 -18.78 10.14
CA LYS A 196 -11.84 -17.76 10.85
C LYS A 196 -11.72 -16.41 10.14
N ASP A 197 -12.57 -15.46 10.50
CA ASP A 197 -12.41 -14.06 10.11
C ASP A 197 -11.16 -13.43 10.75
N PHE A 198 -10.86 -12.18 10.39
CA PHE A 198 -9.85 -11.34 11.02
C PHE A 198 -10.45 -10.24 11.89
N ASP A 199 -11.69 -10.39 12.35
CA ASP A 199 -12.41 -9.33 13.06
C ASP A 199 -11.75 -8.99 14.42
N ASP A 200 -10.94 -9.91 14.98
CA ASP A 200 -10.09 -9.66 16.15
C ASP A 200 -9.02 -8.59 15.90
N PHE A 201 -8.62 -8.39 14.64
CA PHE A 201 -7.54 -7.49 14.24
C PHE A 201 -8.01 -6.31 13.38
N ILE A 202 -8.95 -6.57 12.47
CA ILE A 202 -9.36 -5.69 11.40
C ILE A 202 -10.78 -5.17 11.67
N MET A 203 -10.95 -3.86 11.55
CA MET A 203 -12.25 -3.20 11.63
C MET A 203 -12.69 -2.76 10.23
N LYS A 204 -13.87 -3.21 9.78
CA LYS A 204 -14.46 -2.83 8.49
C LYS A 204 -15.16 -1.47 8.59
N ASN A 205 -14.75 -0.50 7.77
CA ASN A 205 -15.41 0.82 7.60
C ASN A 205 -15.70 1.58 8.91
N ILE A 206 -14.90 1.38 9.96
CA ILE A 206 -15.06 2.07 11.25
C ILE A 206 -14.75 3.56 11.10
N SER A 207 -15.55 4.45 11.71
CA SER A 207 -15.26 5.90 11.66
C SER A 207 -13.92 6.20 12.34
N ILE A 208 -13.05 6.95 11.66
CA ILE A 208 -11.76 7.40 12.19
C ILE A 208 -11.77 8.92 12.22
N GLU A 209 -11.55 9.52 13.39
CA GLU A 209 -11.59 10.97 13.58
C GLU A 209 -10.44 11.45 14.46
N ILE A 210 -9.85 12.59 14.09
CA ILE A 210 -8.95 13.38 14.92
C ILE A 210 -9.72 14.64 15.30
N SER A 211 -9.98 14.81 16.59
CA SER A 211 -10.79 15.91 17.12
C SER A 211 -10.16 16.53 18.36
N SER A 212 -10.61 17.74 18.69
CA SER A 212 -10.30 18.37 19.97
C SER A 212 -10.87 17.54 21.13
N ILE A 213 -10.27 17.65 22.32
CA ILE A 213 -10.67 16.88 23.51
C ILE A 213 -12.15 17.09 23.86
N ASP A 214 -12.66 18.30 23.66
CA ASP A 214 -14.07 18.66 23.86
C ASP A 214 -14.99 18.21 22.71
N GLY A 215 -14.43 17.70 21.61
CA GLY A 215 -15.14 17.27 20.41
C GLY A 215 -15.76 18.41 19.61
N GLU A 216 -15.42 19.68 19.89
CA GLU A 216 -15.96 20.82 19.16
C GLU A 216 -15.40 20.96 17.74
N TRP A 217 -14.16 20.50 17.54
CA TRP A 217 -13.43 20.59 16.28
C TRP A 217 -13.04 19.20 15.79
N ILE A 218 -13.38 18.91 14.54
CA ILE A 218 -12.90 17.73 13.82
C ILE A 218 -11.89 18.21 12.78
N TRP A 219 -10.63 17.87 13.00
CA TRP A 219 -9.51 18.24 12.13
C TRP A 219 -9.36 17.31 10.94
N PHE A 220 -9.67 16.03 11.17
CA PHE A 220 -9.65 14.96 10.19
C PHE A 220 -10.74 13.95 10.51
N GLY A 221 -11.43 13.47 9.48
CA GLY A 221 -12.42 12.41 9.63
C GLY A 221 -12.53 11.58 8.36
N ILE A 222 -12.55 10.26 8.50
CA ILE A 222 -12.91 9.34 7.42
C ILE A 222 -14.12 8.52 7.90
N ASN A 223 -15.17 8.51 7.09
CA ASN A 223 -16.24 7.55 7.19
C ASN A 223 -16.47 6.93 5.80
N GLY A 224 -16.92 5.68 5.74
CA GLY A 224 -17.03 4.92 4.49
C GLY A 224 -17.77 5.63 3.34
N THR A 225 -18.73 6.52 3.63
CA THR A 225 -19.58 7.17 2.63
C THR A 225 -19.47 8.69 2.56
N ARG A 226 -18.73 9.35 3.47
CA ARG A 226 -18.62 10.82 3.53
C ARG A 226 -17.23 11.32 3.15
N ASP A 227 -17.19 12.55 2.65
CA ASP A 227 -15.97 13.30 2.37
C ASP A 227 -15.10 13.47 3.60
N ILE A 228 -13.80 13.67 3.38
CA ILE A 228 -12.86 14.00 4.45
C ILE A 228 -13.18 15.40 4.96
N VAL A 229 -13.58 15.49 6.22
CA VAL A 229 -13.88 16.78 6.86
C VAL A 229 -12.58 17.44 7.27
N HIS A 230 -12.36 18.65 6.78
CA HIS A 230 -11.35 19.59 7.28
C HIS A 230 -12.08 20.88 7.63
N ASN A 231 -12.04 21.26 8.92
CA ASN A 231 -12.68 22.45 9.50
C ASN A 231 -14.21 22.55 9.32
N LYS A 232 -14.95 21.97 10.26
CA LYS A 232 -16.30 22.44 10.60
C LYS A 232 -16.43 22.63 12.10
N LYS A 233 -16.79 23.84 12.51
CA LYS A 233 -17.51 24.09 13.76
C LYS A 233 -18.75 23.18 13.73
N ARG A 234 -19.10 22.56 14.86
CA ARG A 234 -20.35 21.79 15.00
C ARG A 234 -21.55 22.75 14.87
N THR A 235 -21.90 23.15 13.66
CA THR A 235 -23.09 23.95 13.36
C THR A 235 -23.62 23.49 12.00
N GLU A 236 -24.74 22.76 12.08
CA GLU A 236 -25.65 22.41 10.98
C GLU A 236 -25.06 21.60 9.81
N ILE A 237 -25.19 20.27 9.89
CA ILE A 237 -25.48 19.47 8.69
C ILE A 237 -26.82 18.78 8.93
N THR A 238 -27.88 19.46 8.53
CA THR A 238 -29.12 18.82 8.09
C THR A 238 -28.78 18.02 6.84
N VAL A 239 -29.02 16.71 6.86
CA VAL A 239 -29.05 15.90 5.63
C VAL A 239 -30.51 15.79 5.23
N ILE A 240 -30.85 16.42 4.10
CA ILE A 240 -31.93 15.98 3.21
C ILE A 240 -31.35 14.87 2.35
#